data_AF-A0A6B9V0B0-F1
#
_entry.id   AF-A0A6B9V0B0-F1
#
_cell.length_a   1.000
_cell.length_b   1.000
_cell.length_c   1.000
_cell.angle_alpha   90.00
_cell.angle_beta   90.00
_cell.angle_gamma   90.00
#
_symmetry.space_group_name_H-M   'P 1'
#
loop_
_entity.id
_entity.type
_entity.pdbx_description
1 polymer ?
#
loop_
_entity_poly.entity_id
_entity_poly.type
_entity_poly.pdbx_seq_one_letter_code
_entity_poly.pdbx_strand_id
1 'polypeptide(L)' 'MGDAVIEGYINNNKEDEFVAFASSEDNFQFQGDMIESKKVSNLIKYQTKTPDEIKKDLDKKKER' A
#
# COMPACT_ATOMS: atom_id res chain seq x y z
N MET A 1 -11.10 15.07 -9.27
CA MET A 1 -10.97 13.61 -9.27
C MET A 1 -9.86 13.30 -10.26
N GLY A 2 -8.76 12.69 -9.81
CA GLY A 2 -7.46 12.68 -10.50
C GLY A 2 -7.48 12.14 -11.93
N ASP A 3 -6.63 12.70 -12.79
CA ASP A 3 -6.60 12.44 -14.24
C ASP A 3 -5.96 11.09 -14.62
N ALA A 4 -5.15 10.51 -13.73
CA ALA A 4 -4.49 9.22 -13.95
C ALA A 4 -4.79 8.22 -12.82
N VAL A 5 -5.14 7.00 -13.20
CA VAL A 5 -5.61 5.94 -12.31
C VAL A 5 -4.79 4.67 -12.54
N ILE A 6 -4.31 4.04 -11.47
CA ILE A 6 -3.77 2.68 -11.49
C ILE A 6 -4.78 1.77 -10.78
N GLU A 7 -5.23 0.74 -11.49
CA GLU A 7 -6.11 -0.30 -10.95
C GLU A 7 -5.37 -1.63 -10.95
N GLY A 8 -5.53 -2.42 -9.89
CA GLY A 8 -4.83 -3.69 -9.78
C GLY A 8 -5.37 -4.57 -8.68
N TYR A 9 -4.80 -5.77 -8.59
CA TYR A 9 -5.10 -6.74 -7.55
C TYR A 9 -3.81 -7.46 -7.11
N ILE A 10 -3.78 -7.93 -5.87
CA ILE A 10 -2.61 -8.62 -5.30
C ILE A 10 -2.85 -10.13 -5.17
N ASN A 11 -1.79 -10.90 -4.97
CA ASN A 11 -1.84 -12.35 -4.69
C ASN A 11 -2.61 -13.20 -5.71
N ASN A 12 -2.69 -12.73 -6.96
CA ASN A 12 -3.51 -13.31 -8.01
C ASN A 12 -5.01 -13.47 -7.65
N ASN A 13 -5.50 -12.68 -6.69
CA ASN A 13 -6.88 -12.71 -6.22
C ASN A 13 -7.58 -11.39 -6.58
N LYS A 14 -8.60 -11.47 -7.43
CA LYS A 14 -9.33 -10.28 -7.91
C LYS A 14 -10.14 -9.57 -6.83
N GLU A 15 -10.46 -10.26 -5.73
CA GLU A 15 -11.16 -9.64 -4.59
C GLU A 15 -10.25 -8.74 -3.75
N ASP A 16 -8.93 -8.91 -3.87
CA ASP A 16 -7.94 -8.08 -3.20
C ASP A 16 -7.54 -6.90 -4.10
N GLU A 17 -8.55 -6.16 -4.58
CA GLU A 17 -8.39 -5.05 -5.51
C GLU A 17 -7.98 -3.73 -4.83
N PHE A 18 -7.36 -2.85 -5.62
CA PHE A 18 -7.04 -1.49 -5.24
C PHE A 18 -7.06 -0.55 -6.45
N VAL A 19 -7.31 0.73 -6.16
CA VAL A 19 -7.29 1.85 -7.10
C VAL A 19 -6.47 2.98 -6.50
N ALA A 20 -5.43 3.41 -7.19
CA ALA A 20 -4.59 4.54 -6.81
C ALA A 20 -4.80 5.70 -7.79
N PHE A 21 -4.97 6.90 -7.24
CA PHE A 21 -5.22 8.11 -8.02
C PHE A 21 -3.97 8.99 -8.00
N ALA A 22 -3.60 9.49 -9.17
CA ALA A 22 -2.65 10.59 -9.32
C ALA A 22 -3.42 11.88 -9.56
N SER A 23 -3.07 12.92 -8.80
CA SER A 23 -3.68 14.24 -8.92
C SER A 23 -2.69 15.23 -9.54
N SER A 24 -3.17 16.22 -10.28
CA SER A 24 -2.31 17.33 -10.74
C SER A 24 -1.76 18.15 -9.57
N GLU A 25 -2.45 18.17 -8.42
CA GLU A 25 -1.99 18.84 -7.20
C GLU A 25 -0.73 18.15 -6.63
N ASP A 26 -0.59 16.84 -6.85
CA ASP A 26 0.55 16.02 -6.45
C ASP A 26 1.59 15.83 -7.58
N ASN A 27 1.60 16.70 -8.58
CA ASN A 27 2.45 16.58 -9.78
C ASN A 27 2.28 15.23 -10.52
N PHE A 28 1.04 14.72 -10.58
CA PHE A 28 0.70 13.42 -11.16
C PHE A 28 1.44 12.24 -10.50
N GLN A 29 1.87 12.39 -9.25
CA GLN A 29 2.42 11.29 -8.47
C GLN A 29 1.30 10.54 -7.74
N PHE A 30 1.48 9.22 -7.58
CA PHE A 30 0.59 8.36 -6.80
C PHE A 30 0.89 8.47 -5.30
N GLN A 31 0.87 9.70 -4.79
CA GLN A 31 1.01 10.00 -3.37
C GLN A 31 -0.34 10.31 -2.70
N GLY A 32 -1.41 10.40 -3.50
CA GLY A 32 -2.76 10.69 -3.03
C GLY A 32 -3.51 9.49 -2.47
N ASP A 33 -4.82 9.67 -2.28
CA ASP A 33 -5.72 8.64 -1.76
C ASP A 33 -5.69 7.35 -2.58
N MET A 34 -5.70 6.23 -1.87
CA MET A 34 -5.84 4.88 -2.42
C MET A 34 -7.16 4.30 -1.93
N ILE A 35 -7.99 3.83 -2.85
CA ILE A 35 -9.17 3.04 -2.52
C ILE A 35 -8.76 1.58 -2.58
N GLU A 36 -9.02 0.83 -1.52
CA GLU A 36 -8.53 -0.53 -1.37
C GLU A 36 -9.58 -1.42 -0.68
N SER A 37 -9.56 -2.72 -1.01
CA SER A 37 -10.38 -3.69 -0.30
C SER A 37 -9.98 -3.80 1.17
N LYS A 38 -10.93 -4.23 2.03
CA LYS A 38 -10.68 -4.39 3.48
C LYS A 38 -9.51 -5.33 3.78
N LYS A 39 -9.30 -6.35 2.94
CA LYS A 39 -8.20 -7.29 3.08
C LYS A 39 -6.86 -6.67 2.72
N VAL A 40 -6.80 -5.84 1.69
CA VAL A 40 -5.60 -5.06 1.32
C VAL A 40 -5.26 -4.05 2.42
N SER A 41 -6.25 -3.29 2.92
CA SER A 41 -6.03 -2.31 4.00
C SER A 41 -5.45 -2.95 5.28
N ASN A 42 -5.87 -4.17 5.62
CA ASN A 42 -5.30 -4.91 6.76
C ASN A 42 -3.85 -5.38 6.53
N LEU A 43 -3.41 -5.52 5.29
CA LEU A 43 -2.04 -5.91 4.93
C LEU A 43 -1.11 -4.69 4.90
N ILE A 44 -1.61 -3.52 4.53
CA ILE A 44 -0.83 -2.29 4.48
C ILE A 44 -0.50 -1.81 5.88
N LYS A 45 0.79 -1.53 6.12
CA LYS A 45 1.25 -0.84 7.32
C LYS A 45 1.54 0.60 6.96
N TYR A 46 0.64 1.52 7.32
CA TYR A 46 0.82 2.95 7.07
C TYR A 46 1.98 3.57 7.89
N GLN A 47 2.43 2.90 8.95
CA GLN A 47 3.67 3.29 9.63
C GLN A 47 4.88 2.79 8.84
N THR A 48 5.51 3.73 8.13
CA THR A 48 6.77 3.51 7.44
C THR A 48 7.87 3.22 8.47
N LYS A 49 8.35 1.98 8.48
CA LYS A 49 9.60 1.60 9.15
C LYS A 49 10.72 1.58 8.13
N THR A 50 11.93 1.97 8.55
CA THR A 50 13.12 1.76 7.71
C THR A 50 13.39 0.27 7.52
N PRO A 51 14.11 -0.15 6.45
CA PRO A 51 14.47 -1.55 6.24
C PRO A 51 15.16 -2.20 7.46
N ASP A 52 15.98 -1.42 8.18
CA ASP A 52 16.70 -1.87 9.37
C ASP A 52 15.75 -2.14 10.55
N GLU A 53 14.78 -1.23 10.77
CA GLU A 53 13.73 -1.43 11.77
C GLU A 53 12.83 -2.63 11.45
N ILE A 54 12.53 -2.86 10.17
CA ILE A 54 11.78 -4.03 9.72
C ILE A 54 12.56 -5.31 10.05
N LYS A 55 13.86 -5.34 9.73
CA LYS A 55 14.75 -6.47 10.00
C LYS A 55 14.82 -6.79 11.49
N LYS A 56 14.95 -5.76 12.35
CA LYS A 56 14.96 -5.91 13.81
C LYS A 56 13.65 -6.46 14.38
N ASP A 57 12.51 -6.06 13.82
CA ASP A 57 11.17 -6.55 14.23
C ASP A 57 10.96 -8.02 13.82
N LEU A 58 11.45 -8.40 12.64
CA LEU A 58 11.44 -9.78 12.13
C LEU A 58 12.29 -10.72 12.97
N ASP A 59 13.51 -10.30 13.34
CA ASP A 59 14.40 -11.09 14.20
C ASP A 59 13.76 -11.34 15.57
N LYS A 60 13.24 -10.28 16.22
CA LYS A 60 12.53 -10.40 17.51
C LYS A 60 11.31 -11.34 17.48
N LYS A 61 10.65 -11.47 16.34
CA LYS A 61 9.51 -12.38 16.17
C LYS A 61 9.92 -13.84 16.01
N LYS A 62 11.15 -14.11 15.54
CA LYS A 62 11.67 -15.48 15.39
C LYS A 62 12.20 -16.05 16.71
N GLU A 63 12.57 -15.18 17.65
CA GLU A 63 13.02 -15.56 19.00
C GLU A 63 11.87 -15.85 19.98
N ARG A 64 10.61 -15.70 19.55
CA ARG A 64 9.40 -16.05 20.31
C ARG A 64 8.73 -17.28 19.72
#